data_AF-A0A8S3VEC2-F1
#
_entry.id   AF-A0A8S3VEC2-F1
#
_cell.length_a   1.000
_cell.length_b   1.000
_cell.length_c   1.000
_cell.angle_alpha   90.00
_cell.angle_beta   90.00
_cell.angle_gamma   90.00
#
_symmetry.space_group_name_H-M   'P 1'
#
loop_
_entity.id
_entity.type
_entity.pdbx_description
1 polymer ?
#
loop_
_entity_poly.entity_id
_entity_poly.type
_entity_poly.pdbx_seq_one_letter_code
_entity_poly.pdbx_strand_id
1 'polypeptide(L)'
;MKELYDHDDRFAAAKLGIEQTECLMIDEISMLSRKILELLESVIVCGDFKQLPPVPNQRLGCYCLESDVFKNAFVHHINLTKVIRQNEADLIKAVHELCDCSPSEETDALLKSLDRPLPDNTKMTSLYWTNFDVNFINHEKLVDLAGEECVFKAKDEGQMGVAVGRVETKAGLRVRNFNRSAATLKHPSCVYDFYNLNNMKEPLDGLSCCKTNTTTKFHCATFHIRSD
;
A
#
# COMPACT_ATOMS: atom_id res chain seq x y z
N MET A 1 8.36 15.88 18.55
CA MET A 1 8.45 15.34 17.18
C MET A 1 9.89 15.27 16.68
N LYS A 2 10.73 16.32 16.80
CA LYS A 2 12.15 16.35 16.38
C LYS A 2 13.02 15.14 16.80
N GLU A 3 12.87 14.62 18.02
CA GLU A 3 13.75 13.55 18.54
C GLU A 3 13.54 12.15 17.93
N LEU A 4 12.45 11.92 17.20
CA LEU A 4 12.24 10.62 16.50
C LEU A 4 12.93 10.58 15.12
N TYR A 5 13.43 11.72 14.62
CA TYR A 5 13.85 11.91 13.22
C TYR A 5 15.36 11.91 12.99
N ASP A 6 16.17 12.19 14.00
CA ASP A 6 17.62 12.38 13.83
C ASP A 6 18.44 11.07 13.84
N HIS A 7 17.80 9.92 14.08
CA HIS A 7 18.49 8.63 14.26
C HIS A 7 18.12 7.55 13.23
N ASP A 8 17.39 7.90 12.17
CA ASP A 8 16.95 6.92 11.17
C ASP A 8 17.45 7.25 9.76
N ASP A 9 18.71 6.90 9.50
CA ASP A 9 19.41 7.08 8.20
C ASP A 9 18.63 6.50 7.00
N ARG A 10 17.67 5.59 7.26
CA ARG A 10 16.83 4.95 6.24
C ARG A 10 15.94 5.92 5.47
N PHE A 11 15.61 7.08 6.04
CA PHE A 11 14.76 8.07 5.41
C PHE A 11 15.50 9.37 5.06
N ALA A 12 16.83 9.42 5.24
CA ALA A 12 17.63 10.60 4.96
C ALA A 12 17.49 11.06 3.49
N ALA A 13 17.49 10.13 2.54
CA ALA A 13 17.31 10.43 1.12
C ALA A 13 15.88 10.92 0.81
N ALA A 14 14.86 10.30 1.42
CA ALA A 14 13.47 10.73 1.26
C ALA A 14 13.24 12.12 1.87
N LYS A 15 13.83 12.38 3.05
CA LYS A 15 13.82 13.68 3.72
C LYS A 15 14.47 14.76 2.86
N LEU A 16 15.66 14.48 2.32
CA LEU A 16 16.33 15.40 1.41
C LEU A 16 15.47 15.67 0.16
N GLY A 17 14.82 14.64 -0.38
CA GLY A 17 13.89 14.78 -1.50
C GLY A 17 12.70 15.68 -1.17
N ILE A 18 12.09 15.52 0.02
CA ILE A 18 10.99 16.37 0.48
C ILE A 18 11.48 17.80 0.70
N GLU A 19 12.63 18.01 1.35
CA GLU A 19 13.20 19.33 1.62
C GLU A 19 13.61 20.09 0.35
N GLN A 20 14.00 19.37 -0.71
CA GLN A 20 14.35 19.95 -2.02
C GLN A 20 13.13 20.13 -2.94
N THR A 21 11.98 19.54 -2.61
CA THR A 21 10.78 19.63 -3.47
C THR A 21 10.06 20.93 -3.20
N GLU A 22 10.04 21.81 -4.19
CA GLU A 22 9.34 23.11 -4.10
C GLU A 22 7.83 22.98 -4.36
N CYS A 23 7.41 21.98 -5.14
CA CYS A 23 6.03 21.79 -5.53
C CYS A 23 5.69 20.29 -5.66
N LEU A 24 4.63 19.85 -4.99
CA LEU A 24 4.12 18.48 -5.08
C LEU A 24 2.83 18.45 -5.91
N MET A 25 2.81 17.62 -6.97
CA MET A 25 1.61 17.39 -7.78
C MET A 25 0.94 16.07 -7.38
N ILE A 26 -0.36 16.10 -7.14
CA ILE A 26 -1.15 14.93 -6.76
C ILE A 26 -2.30 14.75 -7.75
N ASP A 27 -2.30 13.62 -8.44
CA ASP A 27 -3.42 13.19 -9.27
C ASP A 27 -4.39 12.31 -8.48
N GLU A 28 -5.65 12.26 -8.92
CA GLU A 28 -6.75 11.53 -8.29
C GLU A 28 -6.92 11.81 -6.78
N ILE A 29 -6.99 13.10 -6.43
CA ILE A 29 -7.20 13.55 -5.05
C ILE A 29 -8.49 13.00 -4.40
N SER A 30 -9.46 12.53 -5.19
CA SER A 30 -10.69 11.91 -4.69
C SER A 30 -10.45 10.68 -3.80
N MET A 31 -9.35 9.95 -4.02
CA MET A 31 -8.96 8.80 -3.21
C MET A 31 -8.10 9.19 -1.99
N LEU A 32 -7.75 10.46 -1.82
CA LEU A 32 -6.90 10.94 -0.74
C LEU A 32 -7.72 11.24 0.52
N SER A 33 -7.26 10.74 1.66
CA SER A 33 -7.93 10.96 2.94
C SER A 33 -7.60 12.32 3.56
N ARG A 34 -8.55 12.90 4.31
CA ARG A 34 -8.37 14.14 5.07
C ARG A 34 -7.05 14.19 5.85
N LYS A 35 -6.71 13.12 6.57
CA LYS A 35 -5.50 13.09 7.42
C LYS A 35 -4.20 13.20 6.63
N ILE A 36 -4.17 12.63 5.42
CA ILE A 36 -2.98 12.71 4.57
C ILE A 36 -2.83 14.14 4.05
N LEU A 37 -3.93 14.79 3.66
CA LEU A 37 -3.89 16.17 3.16
C LEU A 37 -3.35 17.14 4.21
N GLU A 38 -3.77 17.00 5.47
CA GLU A 38 -3.35 17.87 6.57
C GLU A 38 -1.85 17.80 6.89
N LEU A 39 -1.14 16.80 6.36
CA LEU A 39 0.31 16.66 6.49
C LEU A 39 1.09 17.34 5.34
N LEU A 40 0.39 17.89 4.35
CA LEU A 40 0.96 18.48 3.15
C LEU A 40 0.83 20.00 3.18
N GLU A 41 1.85 20.69 2.66
CA GLU A 41 1.89 22.16 2.68
C GLU A 41 1.69 22.76 1.27
N SER A 42 2.63 22.53 0.34
CA SER A 42 2.63 23.14 -0.99
C SER A 42 2.28 22.13 -2.08
N VAL A 43 1.00 22.09 -2.45
CA VAL A 43 0.47 21.08 -3.38
C VAL A 43 -0.34 21.67 -4.53
N ILE A 44 -0.16 21.10 -5.72
CA ILE A 44 -1.08 21.22 -6.86
C ILE A 44 -1.81 19.90 -6.97
N VAL A 45 -3.14 19.95 -7.08
CA VAL A 45 -3.96 18.74 -7.03
C VAL A 45 -4.91 18.70 -8.22
N CYS A 46 -5.11 17.51 -8.77
CA CYS A 46 -6.13 17.22 -9.76
C CYS A 46 -6.88 15.93 -9.41
N GLY A 47 -8.09 15.79 -9.94
CA GLY A 47 -8.95 14.63 -9.72
C GLY A 47 -10.43 15.00 -9.76
N ASP A 48 -11.27 13.99 -9.61
CA ASP A 48 -12.73 14.13 -9.68
C ASP A 48 -13.39 13.42 -8.49
N PHE A 49 -14.07 14.20 -7.65
CA PHE A 49 -14.75 13.71 -6.45
C PHE A 49 -16.04 12.94 -6.74
N LYS A 50 -16.53 12.92 -7.99
CA LYS A 50 -17.63 12.03 -8.41
C LYS A 50 -17.14 10.61 -8.73
N GLN A 51 -15.82 10.39 -8.77
CA GLN A 51 -15.22 9.07 -8.97
C GLN A 51 -15.04 8.32 -7.64
N LEU A 52 -14.01 7.48 -7.55
CA LEU A 52 -13.81 6.60 -6.41
C LEU A 52 -13.44 7.40 -5.14
N PRO A 53 -14.08 7.09 -4.00
CA PRO A 53 -13.77 7.69 -2.72
C PRO A 53 -12.45 7.15 -2.14
N PRO A 54 -11.93 7.76 -1.05
CA PRO A 54 -10.83 7.15 -0.31
C PRO A 54 -11.23 5.76 0.20
N VAL A 55 -10.32 4.80 0.10
CA VAL A 55 -10.56 3.43 0.60
C VAL A 55 -10.84 3.49 2.10
N PRO A 56 -12.00 2.98 2.57
CA PRO A 56 -12.37 3.07 3.98
C PRO A 56 -11.33 2.37 4.85
N ASN A 57 -10.71 3.12 5.75
CA ASN A 57 -9.88 2.59 6.81
C ASN A 57 -10.34 3.24 8.11
N GLN A 58 -10.51 2.45 9.18
CA GLN A 58 -10.88 2.92 10.52
C GLN A 58 -10.01 4.12 10.99
N ARG A 59 -8.81 4.27 10.44
CA ARG A 59 -7.88 5.35 10.76
C ARG A 59 -7.94 6.57 9.85
N LEU A 60 -8.49 6.49 8.63
CA LEU A 60 -8.33 7.54 7.60
C LEU A 60 -9.67 8.07 7.04
N GLY A 61 -10.79 7.42 7.35
CA GLY A 61 -12.05 7.40 6.57
C GLY A 61 -12.90 8.66 6.36
N CYS A 62 -12.32 9.82 6.07
CA CYS A 62 -13.06 11.00 5.61
C CYS A 62 -12.45 11.55 4.30
N TYR A 63 -13.31 12.10 3.43
CA TYR A 63 -12.89 12.80 2.22
C TYR A 63 -12.00 14.00 2.57
N CYS A 64 -11.00 14.27 1.73
CA CYS A 64 -10.15 15.45 1.92
C CYS A 64 -10.94 16.78 1.83
N LEU A 65 -12.07 16.81 1.09
CA LEU A 65 -13.00 17.95 1.01
C LEU A 65 -13.54 18.42 2.36
N GLU A 66 -13.63 17.51 3.34
CA GLU A 66 -14.11 17.82 4.68
C GLU A 66 -13.03 18.48 5.55
N SER A 67 -11.78 18.57 5.07
CA SER A 67 -10.70 19.24 5.79
C SER A 67 -10.81 20.76 5.68
N ASP A 68 -10.60 21.44 6.80
CA ASP A 68 -10.47 22.90 6.79
C ASP A 68 -9.20 23.35 6.05
N VAL A 69 -8.16 22.49 6.04
CA VAL A 69 -6.95 22.73 5.24
C VAL A 69 -7.29 22.75 3.76
N PHE A 70 -8.13 21.84 3.28
CA PHE A 70 -8.54 21.83 1.87
C PHE A 70 -9.21 23.16 1.48
N LYS A 71 -10.15 23.64 2.31
CA LYS A 71 -10.89 24.88 2.06
C LYS A 71 -10.00 26.12 2.04
N ASN A 72 -8.94 26.12 2.87
CA ASN A 72 -8.04 27.26 3.01
C ASN A 72 -6.86 27.22 2.03
N ALA A 73 -6.38 26.03 1.67
CA ALA A 73 -5.19 25.85 0.83
C ALA A 73 -5.50 26.02 -0.66
N PHE A 74 -6.66 25.57 -1.12
CA PHE A 74 -7.03 25.63 -2.53
C PHE A 74 -7.92 26.83 -2.84
N VAL A 75 -7.32 28.03 -2.91
CA VAL A 75 -8.06 29.26 -3.27
C VAL A 75 -8.46 29.27 -4.75
N HIS A 76 -7.66 28.64 -5.60
CA HIS A 76 -7.90 28.57 -7.04
C HIS A 76 -8.49 27.22 -7.44
N HIS A 77 -9.69 27.25 -8.02
CA HIS A 77 -10.34 26.08 -8.58
C HIS A 77 -10.57 26.29 -10.07
N ILE A 78 -10.12 25.35 -10.89
CA ILE A 78 -10.35 25.32 -12.33
C ILE A 78 -11.15 24.08 -12.65
N ASN A 79 -12.35 24.26 -13.18
CA ASN A 79 -13.19 23.16 -13.64
C ASN A 79 -13.02 22.97 -15.15
N LEU A 80 -12.57 21.78 -15.56
CA LEU A 80 -12.43 21.42 -16.98
C LEU A 80 -13.77 20.87 -17.48
N THR A 81 -14.37 21.54 -18.48
CA THR A 81 -15.71 21.20 -18.98
C THR A 81 -15.71 20.39 -20.27
N LYS A 82 -14.58 20.37 -21.00
CA LYS A 82 -14.47 19.69 -22.28
C LYS A 82 -14.02 18.24 -22.09
N VAL A 83 -14.88 17.30 -22.46
CA VAL A 83 -14.53 15.87 -22.55
C VAL A 83 -13.70 15.64 -23.81
N ILE A 84 -12.53 15.01 -23.65
CA ILE A 84 -11.60 14.68 -24.75
C ILE A 84 -11.39 13.17 -24.94
N ARG A 85 -11.85 12.35 -23.99
CA ARG A 85 -11.65 10.89 -24.01
C ARG A 85 -12.59 10.20 -24.98
N GLN A 86 -13.82 10.71 -25.13
CA GLN A 86 -14.85 10.22 -26.04
C GLN A 86 -15.35 11.38 -26.91
N ASN A 87 -15.85 11.09 -28.11
CA ASN A 87 -16.37 12.09 -29.05
C ASN A 87 -17.88 11.94 -29.30
N GLU A 88 -18.45 10.80 -28.95
CA GLU A 88 -19.86 10.45 -29.17
C GLU A 88 -20.75 11.22 -28.18
N ALA A 89 -21.56 12.14 -28.69
CA ALA A 89 -22.40 13.03 -27.88
C ALA A 89 -23.35 12.26 -26.94
N ASP A 90 -23.96 11.19 -27.45
CA ASP A 90 -24.92 10.37 -26.69
C ASP A 90 -24.24 9.64 -25.53
N LEU A 91 -23.00 9.16 -25.73
CA LEU A 91 -22.20 8.51 -24.69
C LEU A 91 -21.72 9.53 -23.65
N ILE A 92 -21.28 10.71 -24.08
CA ILE A 92 -20.88 11.79 -23.16
C ILE A 92 -22.05 12.21 -22.28
N LYS A 93 -23.24 12.37 -22.88
CA LYS A 93 -24.49 12.67 -22.16
C LYS A 93 -24.80 11.57 -21.13
N ALA A 94 -24.78 10.31 -21.55
CA ALA A 94 -25.04 9.17 -20.68
C ALA A 94 -24.06 9.09 -19.49
N VAL A 95 -22.76 9.28 -19.73
CA VAL A 95 -21.74 9.28 -18.66
C VAL A 95 -21.99 10.42 -17.66
N HIS A 96 -22.30 11.63 -18.13
CA HIS A 96 -22.60 12.75 -17.23
C HIS A 96 -23.86 12.50 -16.38
N GLU A 97 -24.94 11.98 -16.98
CA GLU A 97 -26.18 11.64 -16.25
C GLU A 97 -25.93 10.58 -15.17
N LEU A 98 -25.09 9.58 -15.46
CA LEU A 98 -24.70 8.56 -14.47
C LEU A 98 -23.87 9.15 -13.33
N CYS A 99 -22.92 10.05 -13.63
CA CYS A 99 -22.15 10.76 -12.60
C CYS A 99 -23.05 11.63 -11.70
N ASP A 100 -24.15 12.16 -12.23
CA ASP A 100 -25.12 12.97 -11.49
C ASP A 100 -26.25 12.13 -10.84
N CYS A 101 -26.22 10.81 -10.99
CA CYS A 101 -27.24 9.88 -10.50
C CYS A 101 -28.66 10.19 -11.01
N SER A 102 -28.77 10.69 -12.24
CA SER A 102 -30.03 11.11 -12.87
C SER A 102 -30.19 10.55 -14.30
N PRO A 103 -30.13 9.22 -14.50
CA PRO A 103 -30.22 8.63 -15.84
C PRO A 103 -31.59 8.85 -16.49
N SER A 104 -31.58 9.28 -17.74
CA SER A 104 -32.77 9.32 -18.60
C SER A 104 -33.10 7.95 -19.19
N GLU A 105 -34.32 7.78 -19.72
CA GLU A 105 -34.73 6.54 -20.42
C GLU A 105 -33.82 6.24 -21.63
N GLU A 106 -33.31 7.28 -22.30
CA GLU A 106 -32.36 7.16 -23.40
C GLU A 106 -31.01 6.59 -22.94
N THR A 107 -30.50 7.07 -21.81
CA THR A 107 -29.26 6.56 -21.18
C THR A 107 -29.43 5.10 -20.75
N ASP A 108 -30.56 4.75 -20.14
CA ASP A 108 -30.86 3.36 -19.77
C ASP A 108 -30.95 2.43 -20.99
N ALA A 109 -31.58 2.89 -22.07
CA ALA A 109 -31.66 2.14 -23.32
C ALA A 109 -30.26 1.95 -23.96
N LEU A 110 -29.42 3.00 -23.94
CA LEU A 110 -28.06 2.94 -24.41
C LEU A 110 -27.24 1.91 -23.62
N LEU A 111 -27.26 1.96 -22.29
CA LEU A 111 -26.52 1.03 -21.44
C LEU A 111 -26.97 -0.43 -21.65
N LYS A 112 -28.28 -0.67 -21.77
CA LYS A 112 -28.80 -2.01 -22.08
C LYS A 112 -28.35 -2.52 -23.44
N SER A 113 -28.19 -1.64 -24.42
CA SER A 113 -27.68 -2.01 -25.75
C SER A 113 -26.20 -2.45 -25.75
N LEU A 114 -25.45 -2.11 -24.69
CA LEU A 114 -24.05 -2.49 -24.53
C LEU A 114 -23.87 -3.90 -23.94
N ASP A 115 -24.94 -4.53 -23.43
CA ASP A 115 -24.94 -5.93 -22.97
C ASP A 115 -24.99 -6.91 -24.16
N ARG A 116 -24.07 -6.72 -25.09
CA ARG A 116 -23.88 -7.53 -26.29
C ARG A 116 -22.47 -8.08 -26.29
N PRO A 117 -22.22 -9.26 -26.88
CA PRO A 117 -20.88 -9.78 -27.02
C PRO A 117 -20.01 -8.80 -27.81
N LEU A 118 -18.76 -8.66 -27.38
CA LEU A 118 -17.76 -7.89 -28.10
C LEU A 118 -17.19 -8.73 -29.25
N PRO A 119 -16.74 -8.11 -30.35
CA PRO A 119 -16.14 -8.84 -31.46
C PRO A 119 -14.83 -9.54 -31.06
N ASP A 120 -14.69 -10.80 -31.47
CA ASP A 120 -13.67 -11.76 -31.02
C ASP A 120 -12.21 -11.29 -31.15
N ASN A 121 -11.92 -10.37 -32.08
CA ASN A 121 -10.56 -9.94 -32.41
C ASN A 121 -10.06 -8.73 -31.61
N THR A 122 -10.72 -8.35 -30.52
CA THR A 122 -10.37 -7.12 -29.80
C THR A 122 -9.77 -7.42 -28.42
N LYS A 123 -8.50 -7.06 -28.24
CA LYS A 123 -7.82 -7.13 -26.93
C LYS A 123 -8.42 -6.08 -26.00
N MET A 124 -9.38 -6.50 -25.18
CA MET A 124 -10.11 -5.63 -24.26
C MET A 124 -9.73 -5.90 -22.81
N THR A 125 -9.58 -4.79 -22.07
CA THR A 125 -9.44 -4.81 -20.62
C THR A 125 -10.82 -4.92 -20.00
N SER A 126 -11.03 -5.96 -19.20
CA SER A 126 -12.26 -6.16 -18.42
C SER A 126 -12.09 -5.53 -17.03
N LEU A 127 -13.10 -4.81 -16.55
CA LEU A 127 -13.12 -4.21 -15.22
C LEU A 127 -14.02 -5.04 -14.30
N TYR A 128 -13.58 -5.25 -13.06
CA TYR A 128 -14.29 -6.03 -12.04
C TYR A 128 -14.31 -5.31 -10.69
N TRP A 129 -15.25 -5.71 -9.84
CA TRP A 129 -15.46 -5.10 -8.52
C TRP A 129 -14.38 -5.49 -7.50
N THR A 130 -13.89 -6.73 -7.55
CA THR A 130 -12.95 -7.25 -6.56
C THR A 130 -11.64 -7.71 -7.18
N ASN A 131 -10.56 -7.59 -6.41
CA ASN A 131 -9.26 -8.13 -6.80
C ASN A 131 -9.29 -9.65 -6.98
N PHE A 132 -10.21 -10.35 -6.28
CA PHE A 132 -10.37 -11.79 -6.44
C PHE A 132 -10.83 -12.13 -7.86
N ASP A 133 -11.87 -11.46 -8.35
CA ASP A 133 -12.41 -11.68 -9.70
C ASP A 133 -11.36 -11.33 -10.77
N VAL A 134 -10.64 -10.21 -10.58
CA VAL A 134 -9.54 -9.80 -11.48
C VAL A 134 -8.48 -10.90 -11.55
N ASN A 135 -8.02 -11.39 -10.40
CA ASN A 135 -6.98 -12.42 -10.34
C ASN A 135 -7.44 -13.74 -10.94
N PHE A 136 -8.68 -14.14 -10.65
CA PHE A 136 -9.28 -15.36 -11.19
C PHE A 136 -9.36 -15.31 -12.73
N ILE A 137 -9.96 -14.26 -13.29
CA ILE A 137 -10.11 -14.13 -14.75
C ILE A 137 -8.76 -13.97 -15.45
N ASN A 138 -7.82 -13.22 -14.87
CA ASN A 138 -6.48 -13.08 -15.44
C ASN A 138 -5.75 -14.42 -15.46
N HIS A 139 -5.91 -15.25 -14.42
CA HIS A 139 -5.34 -16.58 -14.38
C HIS A 139 -5.97 -17.51 -15.43
N GLU A 140 -7.30 -17.53 -15.56
CA GLU A 140 -7.97 -18.31 -16.61
C GLU A 140 -7.48 -17.92 -18.01
N LYS A 141 -7.44 -16.61 -18.30
CA LYS A 141 -6.93 -16.10 -19.59
C LYS A 141 -5.46 -16.46 -19.80
N LEU A 142 -4.64 -16.50 -18.75
CA LEU A 142 -3.23 -16.88 -18.87
C LEU A 142 -3.07 -18.36 -19.23
N VAL A 143 -3.90 -19.24 -18.67
CA VAL A 143 -3.90 -20.69 -18.96
C VAL A 143 -4.35 -20.98 -20.39
N ASP A 144 -5.28 -20.19 -20.93
CA ASP A 144 -5.78 -20.34 -22.30
C ASP A 144 -4.78 -19.89 -23.38
N LEU A 145 -3.72 -19.16 -23.00
CA LEU A 145 -2.71 -18.69 -23.95
C LEU A 145 -1.79 -19.84 -24.38
N ALA A 146 -1.58 -19.98 -25.70
CA ALA A 146 -0.58 -20.88 -26.24
C ALA A 146 0.84 -20.36 -25.94
N GLY A 147 1.67 -21.17 -25.28
CA GLY A 147 3.06 -20.84 -25.00
C GLY A 147 3.60 -21.59 -23.78
N GLU A 148 4.89 -21.40 -23.49
CA GLU A 148 5.50 -21.89 -22.27
C GLU A 148 5.31 -20.89 -21.13
N GLU A 149 4.89 -21.36 -19.96
CA GLU A 149 4.77 -20.55 -18.77
C GLU A 149 6.16 -20.10 -18.29
N CYS A 150 6.34 -18.79 -18.13
CA CYS A 150 7.55 -18.21 -17.55
C CYS A 150 7.23 -17.62 -16.18
N VAL A 151 7.83 -18.18 -15.13
CA VAL A 151 7.61 -17.73 -13.74
C VAL A 151 8.72 -16.77 -13.30
N PHE A 152 8.34 -15.54 -12.99
CA PHE A 152 9.24 -14.52 -12.45
C PHE A 152 9.03 -14.37 -10.95
N LYS A 153 9.96 -14.91 -10.14
CA LYS A 153 9.89 -14.80 -8.68
C LYS A 153 10.43 -13.43 -8.25
N ALA A 154 9.61 -12.66 -7.54
CA ALA A 154 10.06 -11.41 -6.92
C ALA A 154 11.13 -11.69 -5.87
N LYS A 155 12.14 -10.82 -5.80
CA LYS A 155 13.13 -10.79 -4.72
C LYS A 155 12.84 -9.55 -3.88
N ASP A 156 12.08 -9.75 -2.82
CA ASP A 156 11.73 -8.67 -1.91
C ASP A 156 12.82 -8.51 -0.85
N GLU A 157 13.47 -7.35 -0.83
CA GLU A 157 14.43 -6.99 0.23
C GLU A 157 13.71 -6.11 1.26
N GLY A 158 13.66 -6.55 2.52
CA GLY A 158 12.87 -5.89 3.56
C GLY A 158 13.12 -6.43 4.96
N GLN A 159 12.71 -5.66 5.97
CA GLN A 159 13.09 -5.85 7.37
C GLN A 159 12.61 -7.13 8.05
N MET A 160 11.84 -8.02 7.41
CA MET A 160 11.59 -9.34 8.00
C MET A 160 12.90 -10.15 8.07
N GLY A 161 13.76 -10.06 7.06
CA GLY A 161 15.09 -10.68 7.09
C GLY A 161 16.02 -10.04 8.12
N VAL A 162 15.95 -8.71 8.28
CA VAL A 162 16.77 -7.96 9.26
C VAL A 162 16.27 -8.15 10.69
N ALA A 163 14.95 -8.23 10.90
CA ALA A 163 14.33 -8.47 12.20
C ALA A 163 14.57 -9.91 12.66
N VAL A 164 14.49 -10.90 11.76
CA VAL A 164 14.81 -12.31 12.07
C VAL A 164 16.32 -12.53 12.23
N GLY A 165 17.15 -11.82 11.46
CA GLY A 165 18.62 -11.89 11.53
C GLY A 165 19.27 -11.21 12.74
N ARG A 166 18.50 -10.43 13.54
CA ARG A 166 18.97 -9.74 14.77
C ARG A 166 18.36 -10.30 16.06
N VAL A 167 17.64 -11.42 15.99
CA VAL A 167 17.01 -12.06 17.16
C VAL A 167 18.04 -12.89 17.90
N GLU A 168 18.42 -12.46 19.10
CA GLU A 168 19.32 -13.25 19.95
C GLU A 168 18.54 -14.18 20.92
N THR A 169 17.27 -13.88 21.25
CA THR A 169 16.43 -14.76 22.10
C THR A 169 14.94 -14.72 21.73
N LYS A 170 14.23 -15.82 22.01
CA LYS A 170 12.80 -16.02 21.67
C LYS A 170 11.82 -15.10 22.43
N ALA A 171 12.27 -14.45 23.51
CA ALA A 171 11.44 -13.56 24.33
C ALA A 171 11.48 -12.07 23.90
N GLY A 172 12.41 -11.70 23.00
CA GLY A 172 12.69 -10.31 22.66
C GLY A 172 11.92 -9.73 21.47
N LEU A 173 11.24 -10.54 20.65
CA LEU A 173 10.41 -10.03 19.56
C LEU A 173 8.93 -10.05 19.94
N ARG A 174 8.34 -8.86 20.11
CA ARG A 174 6.92 -8.67 19.86
C ARG A 174 6.74 -8.16 18.43
N VAL A 175 6.46 -9.07 17.51
CA VAL A 175 5.93 -8.66 16.21
C VAL A 175 4.47 -8.25 16.43
N ARG A 176 4.22 -6.94 16.50
CA ARG A 176 2.83 -6.44 16.53
C ARG A 176 2.17 -6.74 15.19
N ASN A 177 0.94 -7.25 15.23
CA ASN A 177 0.16 -7.70 14.06
C ASN A 177 0.74 -8.91 13.31
N PHE A 178 1.43 -9.82 14.02
CA PHE A 178 1.90 -11.07 13.41
C PHE A 178 0.73 -11.99 13.07
N ASN A 179 0.57 -12.31 11.79
CA ASN A 179 -0.39 -13.31 11.33
C ASN A 179 0.15 -14.71 11.65
N ARG A 180 -0.52 -15.45 12.55
CA ARG A 180 -0.10 -16.78 13.01
C ARG A 180 0.07 -17.78 11.86
N SER A 181 -0.68 -17.61 10.77
CA SER A 181 -0.62 -18.46 9.57
C SER A 181 0.73 -18.38 8.84
N ALA A 182 1.48 -17.28 9.02
CA ALA A 182 2.80 -17.11 8.43
C ALA A 182 3.91 -17.89 9.18
N ALA A 183 3.64 -18.36 10.40
CA ALA A 183 4.61 -19.11 11.21
C ALA A 183 4.82 -20.56 10.72
N THR A 184 3.89 -21.09 9.95
CA THR A 184 3.89 -22.47 9.44
C THR A 184 4.45 -22.60 8.02
N LEU A 185 4.88 -21.49 7.41
CA LEU A 185 5.52 -21.53 6.11
C LEU A 185 6.96 -22.04 6.26
N LYS A 186 7.32 -23.08 5.49
CA LYS A 186 8.69 -23.61 5.47
C LYS A 186 9.66 -22.52 5.04
N HIS A 187 10.72 -22.31 5.82
CA HIS A 187 11.80 -21.42 5.43
C HIS A 187 12.54 -21.92 4.16
N PRO A 188 13.17 -21.03 3.38
CA PRO A 188 14.04 -21.41 2.26
C PRO A 188 15.21 -22.31 2.70
N SER A 189 15.68 -23.21 1.82
CA SER A 189 16.70 -24.22 2.16
C SER A 189 17.99 -23.61 2.71
N CYS A 190 18.42 -22.47 2.15
CA CYS A 190 19.64 -21.77 2.56
C CYS A 190 19.65 -21.34 4.03
N VAL A 191 18.47 -21.17 4.66
CA VAL A 191 18.35 -20.87 6.09
C VAL A 191 18.67 -22.10 6.93
N TYR A 192 18.23 -23.30 6.51
CA TYR A 192 18.58 -24.54 7.19
C TYR A 192 20.07 -24.87 7.02
N ASP A 193 20.63 -24.61 5.84
CA ASP A 193 22.06 -24.81 5.56
C ASP A 193 22.92 -23.93 6.48
N PHE A 194 22.51 -22.68 6.72
CA PHE A 194 23.16 -21.78 7.66
C PHE A 194 23.14 -22.31 9.11
N TYR A 195 22.03 -22.88 9.57
CA TYR A 195 21.95 -23.45 10.92
C TYR A 195 22.79 -24.73 11.06
N ASN A 196 22.79 -25.57 10.03
CA ASN A 196 23.56 -26.81 10.02
C ASN A 196 25.08 -26.56 9.96
N LEU A 197 25.52 -25.52 9.25
CA LEU A 197 26.94 -25.15 9.13
C LEU A 197 27.52 -24.51 10.39
N ASN A 198 26.71 -23.79 11.18
CA ASN A 198 27.19 -23.01 12.32
C ASN A 198 27.14 -23.75 13.68
N ASN A 199 26.77 -25.04 13.70
CA ASN A 199 26.88 -25.94 14.85
C ASN A 199 26.51 -25.29 16.21
N MET A 200 25.36 -24.61 16.24
CA MET A 200 24.86 -23.92 17.42
C MET A 200 24.55 -24.98 18.50
N LYS A 201 25.42 -25.08 19.51
CA LYS A 201 25.19 -25.96 20.68
C LYS A 201 23.89 -25.54 21.38
N GLU A 202 23.18 -26.52 21.93
CA GLU A 202 21.99 -26.26 22.76
C GLU A 202 22.33 -25.31 23.91
N PRO A 203 21.45 -24.33 24.22
CA PRO A 203 21.71 -23.35 25.26
C PRO A 203 21.66 -24.01 26.64
N LEU A 204 22.62 -23.68 27.50
CA LEU A 204 22.66 -24.10 28.90
C LEU A 204 21.74 -23.22 29.76
N ASP A 205 20.97 -23.82 30.67
CA ASP A 205 20.01 -23.18 31.60
C ASP A 205 20.66 -22.39 32.76
N GLY A 206 21.83 -21.80 32.54
CA GLY A 206 22.55 -21.02 33.54
C GLY A 206 22.42 -19.51 33.32
N LEU A 207 22.07 -18.76 34.38
CA LEU A 207 22.07 -17.28 34.41
C LEU A 207 23.48 -16.66 34.42
N SER A 208 24.55 -17.44 34.24
CA SER A 208 25.91 -16.93 34.17
C SER A 208 26.22 -16.42 32.75
N CYS A 209 26.41 -15.12 32.64
CA CYS A 209 26.91 -14.46 31.44
C CYS A 209 28.22 -15.12 30.96
N CYS A 210 28.25 -15.64 29.74
CA CYS A 210 29.43 -16.26 29.11
C CYS A 210 30.51 -15.24 28.68
N LYS A 211 30.39 -13.97 29.08
CA LYS A 211 31.40 -12.93 28.90
C LYS A 211 31.82 -12.33 30.23
N THR A 212 32.57 -13.08 31.02
CA THR A 212 33.55 -12.50 31.94
C THR A 212 34.77 -12.09 31.12
N ASN A 213 34.66 -11.00 30.34
CA ASN A 213 35.84 -10.27 29.91
C ASN A 213 35.50 -8.78 29.89
N THR A 214 36.10 -8.11 30.86
CA THR A 214 36.02 -6.68 31.15
C THR A 214 36.55 -5.84 30.00
N THR A 215 35.69 -5.19 29.20
CA THR A 215 36.10 -3.94 28.50
C THR A 215 35.00 -3.02 27.94
N THR A 216 33.71 -3.28 28.11
CA THR A 216 32.68 -2.29 27.70
C THR A 216 31.56 -2.18 28.73
N LYS A 217 31.51 -1.03 29.39
CA LYS A 217 30.39 -0.62 30.25
C LYS A 217 29.13 -0.47 29.40
N PHE A 218 28.28 -1.48 29.40
CA PHE A 218 26.85 -1.27 29.20
C PHE A 218 26.15 -1.66 30.49
N HIS A 219 25.69 -0.66 31.24
CA HIS A 219 24.83 -0.88 32.39
C HIS A 219 23.48 -1.40 31.87
N CYS A 220 23.18 -2.66 32.18
CA CYS A 220 21.82 -3.18 32.07
C CYS A 220 20.97 -2.47 33.14
N ALA A 221 20.14 -1.52 32.71
CA ALA A 221 19.17 -0.88 33.58
C ALA A 221 17.89 -1.72 33.57
N THR A 222 17.64 -2.36 34.71
CA THR A 222 16.40 -3.06 35.05
C THR A 222 15.29 -2.05 35.29
N PHE A 223 14.11 -2.22 34.68
CA PHE A 223 12.87 -1.69 35.24
C PHE A 223 11.77 -2.77 35.22
N HIS A 224 11.21 -3.00 36.40
CA HIS A 224 10.06 -3.87 36.66
C HIS A 224 8.76 -3.07 36.49
N ILE A 225 7.75 -3.69 35.88
CA ILE A 225 6.35 -3.43 36.23
C ILE A 225 5.66 -4.78 36.42
N ARG A 226 5.12 -4.94 37.63
CA ARG A 226 4.32 -6.08 38.11
C ARG A 226 3.07 -6.24 37.24
N SER A 227 2.77 -7.47 36.90
CA SER A 227 1.48 -7.94 36.41
C SER A 227 0.56 -8.23 37.59
N ASP A 228 -0.63 -7.65 37.56
CA ASP A 228 -1.86 -8.39 37.81
C ASP A 228 -2.56 -8.55 36.45
#